data_AF-A0A146LR83-F1
#
_entry.id   AF-A0A146LR83-F1
#
_cell.length_a   1.000
_cell.length_b   1.000
_cell.length_c   1.000
_cell.angle_alpha   90.00
_cell.angle_beta   90.00
_cell.angle_gamma   90.00
#
_symmetry.space_group_name_H-M   'P 1'
#
loop_
_entity.id
_entity.type
_entity.pdbx_description
1 polymer ?
#
loop_
_entity_poly.entity_id
_entity_poly.type
_entity_poly.pdbx_seq_one_letter_code
_entity_poly.pdbx_strand_id
1 'polypeptide(L)'
;MEYSSIVWSPFYTIHRDKLERVQRRFLRYAAFKLGIAHESSLHRVMAECRIDSLELRRSVADMAFLHKLLNGHLDSPSLLASISLNVPAYYSRHSPLFHVPFSHTNYLYNQPLTRIPRQANYVLSNTPDPDTFHSTLHSFKRG
;
A
#
# COMPACT_ATOMS: atom_id res chain seq x y z
N MET A 1 -12.04 -7.55 2.96
CA MET A 1 -10.84 -8.38 2.67
C MET A 1 -9.58 -7.52 2.84
N GLU A 2 -9.40 -6.94 4.02
CA GLU A 2 -8.20 -6.16 4.38
C GLU A 2 -7.42 -6.83 5.51
N TYR A 3 -8.04 -7.82 6.16
CA TYR A 3 -7.38 -8.64 7.16
C TYR A 3 -6.17 -9.37 6.54
N SER A 4 -5.02 -9.20 7.19
CA SER A 4 -3.73 -9.79 6.82
C SER A 4 -3.26 -9.50 5.39
N SER A 5 -3.78 -8.46 4.74
CA SER A 5 -3.37 -8.05 3.39
C SER A 5 -1.89 -7.68 3.31
N ILE A 6 -1.35 -7.16 4.42
CA ILE A 6 0.07 -6.81 4.59
C ILE A 6 0.94 -8.04 4.31
N VAL A 7 0.61 -9.18 4.93
CA VAL A 7 1.33 -10.46 4.79
C VAL A 7 0.96 -11.17 3.50
N TRP A 8 -0.35 -11.27 3.20
CA TRP A 8 -0.89 -12.03 2.08
C TRP A 8 -1.24 -11.13 0.89
N SER A 9 -0.24 -10.42 0.37
CA SER A 9 -0.37 -9.64 -0.85
C SER A 9 0.29 -10.38 -2.03
N PRO A 10 -0.48 -10.86 -3.03
CA PRO A 10 0.11 -11.49 -4.19
C PRO A 10 0.83 -10.46 -5.05
N PHE A 11 2.03 -10.81 -5.49
CA PHE A 11 2.85 -9.92 -6.33
C PHE A 11 2.70 -10.20 -7.84
N TYR A 12 2.34 -11.43 -8.23
CA TYR A 12 2.07 -11.74 -9.63
C TYR A 12 0.75 -11.13 -10.10
N THR A 13 0.77 -10.54 -11.30
CA THR A 13 -0.38 -9.92 -11.97
C THR A 13 -1.59 -10.85 -12.05
N ILE A 14 -1.37 -12.11 -12.44
CA ILE A 14 -2.42 -13.13 -12.55
C ILE A 14 -3.20 -13.30 -11.23
N HIS A 15 -2.50 -13.32 -10.10
CA HIS A 15 -3.12 -13.48 -8.79
C HIS A 15 -3.78 -12.19 -8.31
N ARG A 16 -3.20 -11.03 -8.62
CA ARG A 16 -3.82 -9.72 -8.37
C ARG A 16 -5.13 -9.58 -9.14
N ASP A 17 -5.14 -9.91 -10.42
CA ASP A 17 -6.31 -9.88 -11.28
C ASP A 17 -7.40 -10.84 -10.82
N LYS A 18 -7.03 -12.04 -10.35
CA LYS A 18 -7.99 -12.98 -9.74
C LYS A 18 -8.69 -12.38 -8.53
N LEU A 19 -7.97 -11.65 -7.67
CA LEU A 19 -8.56 -10.98 -6.51
C LEU A 19 -9.39 -9.74 -6.92
N GLU A 20 -8.91 -8.97 -7.89
CA GLU A 20 -9.65 -7.83 -8.43
C GLU A 20 -10.96 -8.28 -9.10
N ARG A 21 -10.99 -9.46 -9.74
CA ARG A 21 -12.23 -10.06 -10.28
C ARG A 21 -13.31 -10.26 -9.22
N VAL A 22 -12.94 -10.56 -7.98
CA VAL A 22 -13.89 -10.68 -6.88
C VAL A 22 -14.53 -9.32 -6.57
N GLN A 23 -13.72 -8.26 -6.48
CA GLN A 23 -14.22 -6.89 -6.34
C GLN A 23 -15.10 -6.49 -7.52
N ARG A 24 -14.68 -6.77 -8.76
CA ARG A 24 -15.47 -6.48 -9.97
C ARG A 24 -16.83 -7.20 -9.99
N ARG A 25 -16.88 -8.46 -9.54
CA ARG A 25 -18.13 -9.21 -9.43
C ARG A 25 -19.08 -8.57 -8.41
N PHE A 26 -18.55 -8.16 -7.26
CA PHE A 26 -19.32 -7.42 -6.26
C PHE A 26 -19.84 -6.08 -6.82
N LEU A 27 -19.00 -5.30 -7.50
CA LEU A 27 -19.38 -4.02 -8.08
C LEU A 27 -20.47 -4.17 -9.15
N ARG A 28 -20.43 -5.22 -9.98
CA ARG A 28 -21.52 -5.53 -10.93
C ARG A 28 -22.84 -5.79 -10.23
N TYR A 29 -22.81 -6.52 -9.12
CA TYR A 29 -24.00 -6.76 -8.31
C TYR A 29 -24.51 -5.47 -7.65
N ALA A 30 -23.61 -4.65 -7.12
CA ALA A 30 -23.95 -3.34 -6.54
C ALA A 30 -24.56 -2.41 -7.59
N ALA A 31 -23.98 -2.34 -8.79
CA ALA A 31 -24.51 -1.55 -9.91
C ALA A 31 -25.95 -1.96 -10.26
N PHE A 32 -26.22 -3.26 -10.35
CA PHE A 32 -27.56 -3.78 -10.58
C PHE A 32 -28.54 -3.35 -9.47
N LYS A 33 -28.13 -3.42 -8.20
CA LYS A 33 -28.97 -3.02 -7.07
C LYS A 33 -29.20 -1.51 -6.98
N LEU A 34 -28.23 -0.70 -7.42
CA LEU A 34 -28.31 0.76 -7.43
C LEU A 34 -28.98 1.33 -8.70
N GLY A 35 -29.42 0.47 -9.64
CA GLY A 35 -30.03 0.91 -10.89
C GLY A 35 -29.06 1.62 -11.84
N ILE A 36 -27.75 1.44 -11.66
CA ILE A 36 -26.74 2.04 -12.53
C ILE A 36 -26.76 1.31 -13.87
N ALA A 37 -26.87 2.05 -14.97
CA ALA A 37 -26.93 1.47 -16.32
C ALA A 37 -25.77 0.50 -16.59
N HIS A 38 -26.07 -0.64 -17.20
CA HIS A 38 -25.10 -1.72 -17.43
C HIS A 38 -23.89 -1.30 -18.28
N GLU A 39 -24.08 -0.31 -19.16
CA GLU A 39 -23.02 0.27 -20.02
C GLU A 39 -22.06 1.20 -19.26
N SER A 40 -22.38 1.53 -18.00
CA SER A 40 -21.51 2.38 -17.18
C SER A 40 -20.17 1.71 -16.96
N SER A 41 -19.08 2.46 -17.15
CA SER A 41 -17.74 1.96 -16.85
C SER A 41 -17.65 1.52 -15.39
N LEU A 42 -16.94 0.41 -15.13
CA LEU A 42 -16.76 -0.11 -13.77
C LEU A 42 -16.12 0.92 -12.84
N HIS A 43 -15.29 1.81 -13.39
CA HIS A 43 -14.72 2.96 -12.68
C HIS A 43 -15.79 3.93 -12.15
N ARG A 44 -16.87 4.18 -12.92
CA ARG A 44 -17.98 5.01 -12.46
C ARG A 44 -18.70 4.36 -11.29
N VAL A 45 -18.97 3.05 -11.37
CA VAL A 45 -19.58 2.30 -10.26
C VAL A 45 -18.70 2.33 -9.01
N MET A 46 -17.38 2.22 -9.17
CA MET A 46 -16.42 2.37 -8.07
C MET A 46 -16.51 3.74 -7.41
N ALA A 47 -16.56 4.82 -8.20
CA ALA A 47 -16.69 6.18 -7.69
C ALA A 47 -18.01 6.39 -6.93
N GLU A 48 -19.14 5.93 -7.50
CA GLU A 48 -20.47 6.01 -6.85
C GLU A 48 -20.50 5.21 -5.54
N CYS A 49 -19.92 4.01 -5.53
CA CYS A 49 -19.83 3.17 -4.33
C CYS A 49 -18.74 3.66 -3.33
N ARG A 50 -17.91 4.64 -3.72
CA ARG A 50 -16.73 5.09 -2.96
C ARG A 50 -15.77 3.94 -2.62
N ILE A 51 -15.57 3.04 -3.58
CA ILE A 51 -14.69 1.86 -3.44
C ILE A 51 -13.47 2.04 -4.33
N ASP A 52 -12.31 2.16 -3.70
CA ASP A 52 -11.01 2.16 -4.38
C ASP A 52 -10.63 0.78 -4.90
N SER A 53 -9.65 0.74 -5.82
CA SER A 53 -9.09 -0.53 -6.31
C SER A 53 -8.50 -1.33 -5.15
N LEU A 54 -8.51 -2.67 -5.29
CA LEU A 54 -7.96 -3.53 -4.24
C LEU A 54 -6.46 -3.28 -4.05
N GLU A 55 -5.76 -2.93 -5.12
CA GLU A 55 -4.36 -2.53 -5.09
C GLU A 55 -4.13 -1.27 -4.26
N LEU A 56 -4.90 -0.20 -4.50
CA LEU A 56 -4.74 1.05 -3.76
C LEU A 56 -5.00 0.82 -2.27
N ARG A 57 -6.06 0.09 -1.92
CA ARG A 57 -6.38 -0.22 -0.51
C ARG A 57 -5.29 -1.04 0.17
N ARG A 58 -4.60 -1.93 -0.55
CA ARG A 58 -3.43 -2.66 -0.02
C ARG A 58 -2.22 -1.76 0.18
N SER A 59 -1.94 -0.88 -0.77
CA SER A 59 -0.85 0.11 -0.64
C SER A 59 -1.09 1.02 0.58
N VAL A 60 -2.33 1.49 0.75
CA VAL A 60 -2.72 2.28 1.93
C VAL A 60 -2.57 1.46 3.22
N ALA A 61 -2.94 0.18 3.22
CA ALA A 61 -2.77 -0.69 4.38
C ALA A 61 -1.28 -0.91 4.74
N ASP A 62 -0.42 -1.10 3.74
CA ASP A 62 1.04 -1.21 3.90
C ASP A 62 1.62 0.06 4.54
N MET A 63 1.23 1.24 4.05
CA MET A 63 1.66 2.53 4.61
C MET A 63 1.10 2.79 6.01
N ALA A 64 -0.17 2.45 6.24
CA ALA A 64 -0.81 2.57 7.55
C ALA A 64 -0.15 1.66 8.60
N PHE A 65 0.28 0.46 8.18
CA PHE A 65 1.04 -0.45 9.03
C PHE A 65 2.40 0.14 9.41
N LEU A 66 3.15 0.67 8.43
CA LEU A 66 4.43 1.31 8.68
C LEU A 66 4.28 2.49 9.66
N HIS A 67 3.31 3.38 9.41
CA HIS A 67 3.04 4.52 10.28
C HIS A 67 2.71 4.07 11.72
N LYS A 68 1.84 3.07 11.88
CA LYS A 68 1.49 2.54 13.21
C LYS A 68 2.71 1.94 13.93
N LEU A 69 3.56 1.24 13.21
CA LEU A 69 4.77 0.64 13.76
C LEU A 69 5.79 1.70 14.19
N LEU A 70 6.01 2.74 13.38
CA LEU A 70 6.95 3.83 13.70
C LEU A 70 6.45 4.71 14.85
N ASN A 71 5.15 4.99 14.89
CA ASN A 71 4.53 5.83 15.92
C ASN A 71 4.10 5.04 17.18
N GLY A 72 4.60 3.82 17.37
CA GLY A 72 4.35 3.03 18.58
C GLY A 72 2.89 2.59 18.80
N HIS A 73 2.02 2.73 17.79
CA HIS A 73 0.65 2.22 17.84
C HIS A 73 0.58 0.70 17.61
N LEU A 74 1.69 0.10 17.17
CA LEU A 74 1.89 -1.34 17.11
C LEU A 74 3.12 -1.69 17.94
N ASP A 75 2.90 -2.30 19.10
CA ASP A 75 3.97 -2.66 20.03
C ASP A 75 4.64 -3.97 19.61
N SER A 76 5.64 -3.84 18.74
CA SER A 76 6.47 -4.97 18.31
C SER A 76 7.92 -4.52 18.08
N PRO A 77 8.76 -4.55 19.13
CA PRO A 77 10.16 -4.12 19.04
C PRO A 77 10.97 -4.94 18.02
N SER A 78 10.69 -6.25 17.91
CA SER A 78 11.35 -7.14 16.96
C SER A 78 11.05 -6.76 15.51
N LEU A 79 9.81 -6.41 15.22
CA LEU A 79 9.39 -5.97 13.89
C LEU A 79 9.92 -4.57 13.57
N LEU A 80 9.92 -3.66 14.54
CA LEU A 80 10.50 -2.33 14.38
C LEU A 80 12.01 -2.43 14.09
N ALA A 81 12.74 -3.30 14.81
CA ALA A 81 14.16 -3.56 14.59
C ALA A 81 14.46 -4.13 13.19
N SER A 82 13.49 -4.80 12.56
CA SER A 82 13.64 -5.32 11.19
C SER A 82 13.54 -4.24 10.10
N ILE A 83 13.05 -3.05 10.43
CA ILE A 83 12.98 -1.90 9.52
C ILE A 83 14.19 -1.00 9.77
N SER A 84 15.15 -1.04 8.85
CA SER A 84 16.36 -0.23 8.94
C SER A 84 16.17 1.14 8.30
N LEU A 85 16.61 2.20 8.98
CA LEU A 85 16.75 3.53 8.40
C LEU A 85 18.04 3.60 7.58
N ASN A 86 17.99 4.31 6.46
CA ASN A 86 19.17 4.54 5.63
C ASN A 86 19.88 5.81 6.13
N VAL A 87 21.07 5.64 6.69
CA VAL A 87 21.91 6.74 7.18
C VAL A 87 23.04 6.95 6.17
N PRO A 88 22.93 7.93 5.25
CA PRO A 88 23.94 8.14 4.24
C PRO A 88 25.20 8.74 4.89
N ALA A 89 26.38 8.24 4.49
CA ALA A 89 27.66 8.78 4.97
C ALA A 89 27.93 10.22 4.49
N TYR A 90 27.23 10.65 3.44
CA TYR A 90 27.35 11.98 2.84
C TYR A 90 25.97 12.56 2.54
N TYR A 91 25.82 13.87 2.65
CA TYR A 91 24.57 14.56 2.30
C TYR A 91 24.29 14.46 0.80
N SER A 92 23.43 13.52 0.41
CA SER A 92 22.83 13.47 -0.92
C SER A 92 21.42 14.06 -0.87
N ARG A 93 21.09 14.88 -1.87
CA ARG A 93 19.78 15.54 -2.02
C ARG A 93 18.62 14.54 -2.16
N HIS A 94 18.91 13.31 -2.59
CA HIS A 94 17.91 12.27 -2.80
C HIS A 94 18.33 10.97 -2.11
N SER A 95 18.40 11.02 -0.78
CA SER A 95 18.68 9.82 0.02
C SER A 95 17.35 9.19 0.44
N PRO A 96 17.08 7.93 0.11
CA PRO A 96 15.89 7.25 0.63
C PRO A 96 15.95 7.20 2.16
N LEU A 97 14.81 7.36 2.83
CA LEU A 97 14.72 7.34 4.30
C LEU A 97 14.94 5.93 4.85
N PHE A 98 14.36 4.93 4.20
CA PHE A 98 14.47 3.54 4.63
C PHE A 98 15.51 2.78 3.83
N HIS A 99 16.26 1.92 4.52
CA HIS A 99 17.13 0.96 3.88
C HIS A 99 16.29 -0.24 3.40
N VAL A 100 16.44 -0.61 2.12
CA VAL A 100 15.77 -1.76 1.52
C VAL A 100 16.84 -2.83 1.26
N PRO A 101 16.79 -4.00 1.92
CA PRO A 101 17.81 -5.01 1.73
C PRO A 101 17.71 -5.64 0.33
N PHE A 102 18.86 -6.03 -0.21
CA PHE A 102 18.92 -6.75 -1.48
C PHE A 102 18.18 -8.09 -1.37
N SER A 103 17.45 -8.46 -2.42
CA SER A 103 16.63 -9.68 -2.44
C SER A 103 17.01 -10.56 -3.61
N HIS A 104 17.39 -11.82 -3.34
CA HIS A 104 17.81 -12.79 -4.36
C HIS A 104 16.66 -13.39 -5.17
N THR A 105 15.43 -13.32 -4.64
CA THR A 105 14.25 -13.93 -5.27
C THR A 105 13.10 -12.94 -5.33
N ASN A 106 12.21 -13.11 -6.32
CA ASN A 106 10.98 -12.33 -6.42
C ASN A 106 10.10 -12.45 -5.17
N TYR A 107 10.13 -13.61 -4.48
CA TYR A 107 9.41 -13.80 -3.24
C TYR A 107 9.93 -12.86 -2.14
N LEU A 108 11.25 -12.87 -1.88
CA LEU A 108 11.87 -11.99 -0.88
C LEU A 108 11.78 -10.52 -1.28
N TYR A 109 11.81 -10.20 -2.57
CA TYR A 109 11.66 -8.83 -3.07
C TYR A 109 10.25 -8.26 -2.82
N ASN A 110 9.24 -9.12 -2.73
CA ASN A 110 7.84 -8.72 -2.53
C ASN A 110 7.30 -8.99 -1.12
N GLN A 111 8.13 -9.54 -0.23
CA GLN A 111 7.76 -9.73 1.16
C GLN A 111 7.51 -8.36 1.85
N PRO A 112 6.73 -8.31 2.95
CA PRO A 112 6.34 -7.05 3.58
C PRO A 112 7.55 -6.20 4.01
N LEU A 113 8.58 -6.84 4.57
CA LEU A 113 9.78 -6.16 5.09
C LEU A 113 10.66 -5.51 4.01
N THR A 114 10.50 -5.88 2.74
CA THR A 114 11.22 -5.23 1.62
C THR A 114 10.29 -4.33 0.83
N ARG A 115 9.06 -4.78 0.60
CA ARG A 115 8.04 -4.05 -0.18
C ARG A 115 7.63 -2.76 0.51
N ILE A 116 7.35 -2.79 1.82
CA ILE A 116 6.80 -1.64 2.55
C ILE A 116 7.83 -0.51 2.64
N PRO A 117 9.09 -0.73 3.05
CA PRO A 117 10.08 0.34 3.07
C PRO A 117 10.38 0.89 1.67
N ARG A 118 10.38 0.03 0.64
CA ARG A 118 10.51 0.46 -0.76
C ARG A 118 9.34 1.34 -1.21
N GLN A 119 8.11 0.94 -0.89
CA GLN A 119 6.91 1.72 -1.20
C GLN A 119 6.94 3.07 -0.47
N ALA A 120 7.36 3.09 0.79
CA ALA A 120 7.50 4.31 1.56
C ALA A 120 8.53 5.27 0.96
N ASN A 121 9.69 4.77 0.53
CA ASN A 121 10.69 5.57 -0.17
C ASN A 121 10.14 6.16 -1.48
N TYR A 122 9.36 5.39 -2.24
CA TYR A 122 8.72 5.87 -3.47
C TYR A 122 7.69 6.97 -3.19
N VAL A 123 6.87 6.82 -2.15
CA VAL A 123 5.90 7.86 -1.76
C VAL A 123 6.65 9.13 -1.32
N LEU A 124 7.65 8.99 -0.46
CA LEU A 124 8.47 10.09 0.05
C LEU A 124 9.19 10.87 -1.05
N SER A 125 9.68 10.21 -2.09
CA SER A 125 10.34 10.89 -3.21
C SER A 125 9.38 11.71 -4.07
N ASN A 126 8.09 11.38 -4.04
CA ASN A 126 7.05 12.02 -4.86
C ASN A 126 6.19 13.01 -4.08
N THR A 127 6.28 13.04 -2.74
CA THR A 127 5.55 13.98 -1.89
C THR A 127 6.41 15.20 -1.56
N PRO A 128 5.90 16.45 -1.72
CA PRO A 128 6.64 17.66 -1.40
C PRO A 128 6.85 17.89 0.10
N ASP A 129 6.11 17.18 0.96
CA ASP A 129 6.26 17.21 2.41
C ASP A 129 6.85 15.88 2.91
N PRO A 130 8.10 15.86 3.40
CA PRO A 130 8.82 14.64 3.79
C PRO A 130 8.42 14.10 5.16
N ASP A 131 7.54 14.77 5.92
CA ASP A 131 7.28 14.44 7.31
C ASP A 131 6.30 13.26 7.49
N THR A 132 6.76 12.08 7.08
CA THR A 132 6.03 10.81 7.24
C THR A 132 5.71 10.47 8.69
N PHE A 133 6.48 11.02 9.64
CA PHE A 133 6.30 10.77 11.07
C PHE A 133 5.11 11.54 11.66
N HIS A 134 4.80 12.73 11.11
CA HIS A 134 3.69 13.57 11.56
C HIS A 134 2.45 13.53 10.65
N SER A 135 2.54 12.91 9.48
CA SER A 135 1.41 12.84 8.54
C SER A 135 0.26 11.95 9.05
N THR A 136 -0.96 12.49 9.10
CA THR A 136 -2.16 11.70 9.47
C THR A 136 -2.46 10.62 8.44
N LEU A 137 -2.99 9.46 8.83
CA LEU A 137 -3.37 8.34 7.94
C LEU A 137 -4.22 8.74 6.72
N HIS A 138 -4.90 9.89 6.79
CA HIS A 138 -5.71 10.45 5.71
C HIS A 138 -4.90 11.02 4.53
N SER A 139 -3.63 11.38 4.73
CA SER A 139 -2.73 11.87 3.68
C SER A 139 -2.43 10.78 2.64
N PHE A 140 -2.28 9.53 3.08
CA PHE A 140 -1.92 8.40 2.22
C PHE A 140 -3.03 7.95 1.25
N LYS A 141 -4.26 8.47 1.40
CA LYS A 141 -5.38 8.19 0.47
C LYS A 141 -5.39 9.08 -0.77
N ARG A 142 -4.52 10.09 -0.86
CA ARG A 142 -4.52 11.12 -1.92
C ARG A 142 -3.47 10.91 -3.03
N GLY A 143 -2.75 9.79 -3.02
CA GLY A 143 -1.73 9.45 -4.01
C GLY A 143 -2.23 8.53 -5.11
#